data_AF-A0A2T5III0-F1
#
_entry.id   AF-A0A2T5III0-F1
#
_cell.length_a   1.000
_cell.length_b   1.000
_cell.length_c   1.000
_cell.angle_alpha   90.00
_cell.angle_beta   90.00
_cell.angle_gamma   90.00
#
_symmetry.space_group_name_H-M   'P 1'
#
loop_
_entity.id
_entity.type
_entity.pdbx_description
1 polymer ?
#
loop_
_entity_poly.entity_id
_entity_poly.type
_entity_poly.pdbx_seq_one_letter_code
_entity_poly.pdbx_strand_id
1 'polypeptide(L)'
;MENQGITAPPKVMWGVDDDIRSMYKDLKNLLQKEDFDAIPKAFSDLKYEMTEMITKEEDILLPMIIDIFNEDHWLQIAKESEEIGYCIVKPEAKWVPERSLPEDVSHETLESEANPYINFQTGYLTPHQLEKMLNNIPLELTFVDADNIVRYYNDNGEEKFFKRTSSAIGRDVMNCHPPKSLPIVTKLLADLKSGAKESESMWFRAMGKFILVTYRAVRDDDGSYMGTLEYVQDIQPILDLDGEKRTLS
;
A
#
# COMPACT_ATOMS: atom_id res chain seq x y z
N MET A 1 -2.07 16.74 12.13
CA MET A 1 -1.94 17.19 13.56
C MET A 1 -0.72 16.59 14.23
N GLU A 2 -0.50 15.27 14.17
CA GLU A 2 0.66 14.63 14.84
C GLU A 2 2.02 15.11 14.33
N ASN A 3 2.15 15.34 13.02
CA ASN A 3 3.35 15.94 12.42
C ASN A 3 3.64 17.37 12.94
N GLN A 4 2.65 18.03 13.54
CA GLN A 4 2.75 19.35 14.18
C GLN A 4 2.91 19.23 15.72
N GLY A 5 3.19 18.03 16.23
CA GLY A 5 3.41 17.76 17.65
C GLY A 5 2.14 17.60 18.49
N ILE A 6 0.95 17.64 17.89
CA ILE A 6 -0.33 17.57 18.60
C ILE A 6 -0.91 16.17 18.45
N THR A 7 -0.77 15.37 19.51
CA THR A 7 -1.10 13.93 19.50
C THR A 7 -2.19 13.54 20.49
N ALA A 8 -2.35 14.28 21.60
CA ALA A 8 -3.29 13.91 22.66
C ALA A 8 -4.77 14.03 22.24
N PRO A 9 -5.25 15.14 21.64
CA PRO A 9 -6.65 15.25 21.25
C PRO A 9 -7.10 14.22 20.21
N PRO A 10 -6.38 14.02 19.07
CA PRO A 10 -6.76 13.01 18.09
C PRO A 10 -6.82 11.59 18.65
N LYS A 11 -5.86 11.23 19.52
CA LYS A 11 -5.80 9.90 20.13
C LYS A 11 -6.97 9.63 21.08
N VAL A 12 -7.36 10.63 21.88
CA VAL A 12 -8.51 10.49 22.78
C VAL A 12 -9.81 10.38 21.99
N MET A 13 -10.00 11.23 20.97
CA MET A 13 -11.21 11.20 20.14
C MET A 13 -11.34 9.87 19.39
N TRP A 14 -10.24 9.30 18.90
CA TRP A 14 -10.24 7.98 18.28
C TRP A 14 -10.82 6.90 19.22
N GLY A 15 -10.40 6.88 20.48
CA GLY A 15 -10.91 5.91 21.46
C GLY A 15 -12.42 6.04 21.67
N VAL A 16 -12.92 7.28 21.76
CA VAL A 16 -14.35 7.54 21.91
C VAL A 16 -15.12 7.15 20.63
N ASP A 17 -14.56 7.39 19.44
CA ASP A 17 -15.16 6.91 18.18
C ASP A 17 -15.29 5.38 18.13
N ASP A 18 -14.29 4.65 18.63
CA ASP A 18 -14.36 3.18 18.70
C ASP A 18 -15.44 2.70 19.67
N ASP A 19 -15.62 3.38 20.81
CA ASP A 19 -16.70 3.11 21.74
C ASP A 19 -18.07 3.39 21.09
N ILE A 20 -18.23 4.51 20.40
CA ILE A 20 -19.46 4.86 19.65
C ILE A 20 -19.76 3.80 18.58
N ARG A 21 -18.74 3.34 17.83
CA ARG A 21 -18.89 2.26 16.84
C ARG A 21 -19.33 0.95 17.49
N SER A 22 -18.84 0.64 18.69
CA SER A 22 -19.28 -0.53 19.46
C SER A 22 -20.74 -0.39 19.89
N MET A 23 -21.11 0.74 20.48
CA MET A 23 -22.49 1.02 20.91
C MET A 23 -23.47 0.95 19.74
N TYR A 24 -23.09 1.44 18.55
CA TYR A 24 -23.89 1.32 17.34
C TYR A 24 -24.11 -0.14 16.92
N LYS A 25 -23.05 -0.97 16.97
CA LYS A 25 -23.17 -2.42 16.68
C LYS A 25 -24.08 -3.11 17.69
N ASP A 26 -23.97 -2.76 18.97
CA ASP A 26 -24.81 -3.33 20.02
C ASP A 26 -26.27 -2.95 19.84
N LEU A 27 -26.57 -1.68 19.56
CA LEU A 27 -27.93 -1.23 19.24
C LEU A 27 -28.49 -1.97 18.01
N LYS A 28 -27.68 -2.14 16.95
CA LYS A 28 -28.07 -2.90 15.76
C LYS A 28 -28.41 -4.36 16.10
N ASN A 29 -27.63 -4.99 16.98
CA ASN A 29 -27.88 -6.35 17.45
C ASN A 29 -29.17 -6.45 18.28
N LEU A 30 -29.46 -5.46 19.14
CA LEU A 30 -30.70 -5.40 19.91
C LEU A 30 -31.92 -5.26 19.00
N LEU A 31 -31.83 -4.40 17.98
CA LEU A 31 -32.88 -4.24 16.96
C LEU A 31 -33.15 -5.54 16.19
N GLN A 32 -32.12 -6.29 15.83
CA GLN A 32 -32.27 -7.59 15.16
C GLN A 32 -32.88 -8.67 16.05
N LYS A 33 -32.65 -8.59 17.36
CA LYS A 33 -33.21 -9.53 18.35
C LYS A 33 -34.58 -9.13 18.87
N GLU A 34 -35.10 -7.97 18.44
CA GLU A 34 -36.39 -7.43 18.89
C GLU A 34 -36.47 -7.24 20.42
N ASP A 35 -35.34 -6.92 21.07
CA ASP A 35 -35.27 -6.63 22.51
C ASP A 35 -35.70 -5.18 22.79
N PHE A 36 -37.01 -4.95 22.71
CA PHE A 36 -37.61 -3.61 22.83
C PHE A 36 -37.46 -2.95 24.20
N ASP A 37 -37.15 -3.71 25.24
CA ASP A 37 -36.94 -3.17 26.59
C ASP A 37 -35.56 -2.50 26.73
N ALA A 38 -34.53 -3.05 26.07
CA ALA A 38 -33.17 -2.53 26.12
C ALA A 38 -32.90 -1.39 25.12
N ILE A 39 -33.65 -1.35 24.00
CA ILE A 39 -33.44 -0.39 22.91
C ILE A 39 -33.49 1.08 23.35
N PRO A 40 -34.48 1.56 24.13
CA PRO A 40 -34.57 2.99 24.48
C PRO A 40 -33.33 3.49 25.21
N LYS A 41 -32.78 2.68 26.11
CA LYS A 41 -31.57 3.04 26.84
C LYS A 41 -30.34 3.01 25.93
N ALA A 42 -30.13 1.93 25.18
CA ALA A 42 -29.00 1.82 24.26
C ALA A 42 -28.99 2.96 23.21
N PHE A 43 -30.16 3.34 22.69
CA PHE A 43 -30.30 4.47 21.77
C PHE A 43 -30.01 5.81 22.44
N SER A 44 -30.51 6.03 23.67
CA SER A 44 -30.25 7.26 24.41
C SER A 44 -28.75 7.44 24.70
N ASP A 45 -28.08 6.38 25.13
CA ASP A 45 -26.65 6.40 25.44
C ASP A 45 -25.84 6.64 24.16
N LEU A 46 -26.15 5.95 23.06
CA LEU A 46 -25.48 6.17 21.77
C LEU A 46 -25.69 7.60 21.25
N LYS A 47 -26.93 8.10 21.30
CA LYS A 47 -27.25 9.47 20.87
C LYS A 47 -26.46 10.50 21.68
N TYR A 48 -26.37 10.30 22.99
CA TYR A 48 -25.61 11.19 23.86
C TYR A 48 -24.14 11.23 23.44
N GLU A 49 -23.46 10.07 23.34
CA GLU A 49 -22.05 10.01 22.96
C GLU A 49 -21.78 10.54 21.54
N MET A 50 -22.66 10.27 20.57
CA MET A 50 -22.54 10.85 19.23
C MET A 50 -22.66 12.38 19.25
N THR A 51 -23.61 12.92 20.01
CA THR A 51 -23.79 14.38 20.12
C THR A 51 -22.59 15.02 20.82
N GLU A 52 -22.09 14.36 21.86
CA GLU A 52 -20.90 14.74 22.59
C GLU A 52 -19.63 14.72 21.73
N MET A 53 -19.51 13.79 20.77
CA MET A 53 -18.41 13.79 19.80
C MET A 53 -18.51 14.96 18.85
N ILE A 54 -19.70 15.23 18.28
CA ILE A 54 -19.93 16.37 17.38
C ILE A 54 -19.55 17.68 18.09
N THR A 55 -19.99 17.89 19.33
CA THR A 55 -19.61 19.08 20.10
C THR A 55 -18.09 19.19 20.30
N LYS A 56 -17.39 18.08 20.59
CA LYS A 56 -15.92 18.08 20.72
C LYS A 56 -15.24 18.41 19.39
N GLU A 57 -15.77 17.92 18.28
CA GLU A 57 -15.28 18.24 16.95
C GLU A 57 -15.46 19.73 16.64
N GLU A 58 -16.67 20.26 16.81
CA GLU A 58 -17.02 21.65 16.46
C GLU A 58 -16.37 22.69 17.39
N ASP A 59 -16.32 22.44 18.70
CA ASP A 59 -15.85 23.43 19.68
C ASP A 59 -14.35 23.33 19.97
N ILE A 60 -13.71 22.18 19.68
CA ILE A 60 -12.31 21.94 20.06
C ILE A 60 -11.47 21.56 18.85
N LEU A 61 -11.83 20.48 18.13
CA LEU A 61 -10.97 19.93 17.08
C LEU A 61 -10.89 20.86 15.85
N LEU A 62 -12.02 21.27 15.30
CA LEU A 62 -12.08 22.11 14.10
C LEU A 62 -11.43 23.48 14.32
N PRO A 63 -11.71 24.22 15.42
CA PRO A 63 -11.02 25.48 15.70
C PRO A 63 -9.52 25.31 15.83
N MET A 64 -9.07 24.25 16.51
CA MET A 64 -7.65 23.92 16.62
C MET A 64 -7.02 23.64 15.24
N ILE A 65 -7.69 22.85 14.40
CA ILE A 65 -7.18 22.52 13.06
C ILE A 65 -7.11 23.77 12.18
N ILE A 66 -8.10 24.65 12.23
CA ILE A 66 -8.13 25.90 11.43
C ILE A 66 -6.89 26.76 11.69
N ASP A 67 -6.45 26.87 12.94
CA ASP A 67 -5.28 27.68 13.30
C ASP A 67 -3.95 27.04 12.89
N ILE A 68 -3.91 25.71 12.71
CA ILE A 68 -2.68 24.95 12.44
C ILE A 68 -2.54 24.63 10.95
N PHE A 69 -3.64 24.41 10.24
CA PHE A 69 -3.60 23.89 8.87
C PHE A 69 -3.61 25.04 7.86
N ASN A 70 -2.66 24.98 6.92
CA ASN A 70 -2.63 25.88 5.76
C ASN A 70 -3.42 25.27 4.58
N GLU A 71 -3.55 26.04 3.49
CA GLU A 71 -4.27 25.60 2.30
C GLU A 71 -3.72 24.29 1.68
N ASP A 72 -2.41 24.06 1.73
CA ASP A 72 -1.81 22.84 1.18
C ASP A 72 -2.24 21.60 1.97
N HIS A 73 -2.34 21.70 3.30
CA HIS A 73 -2.89 20.62 4.12
C HIS A 73 -4.36 20.33 3.74
N TRP A 74 -5.18 21.37 3.56
CA TRP A 74 -6.57 21.21 3.16
C TRP A 74 -6.75 20.63 1.77
N LEU A 75 -5.89 21.00 0.82
CA LEU A 75 -5.86 20.40 -0.52
C LEU A 75 -5.51 18.91 -0.48
N GLN A 76 -4.52 18.53 0.32
CA GLN A 76 -4.16 17.13 0.49
C GLN A 76 -5.31 16.32 1.10
N ILE A 77 -5.94 16.84 2.16
CA ILE A 77 -7.11 16.21 2.79
C ILE A 77 -8.25 16.06 1.78
N ALA A 78 -8.54 17.10 0.99
CA ALA A 78 -9.59 17.05 -0.02
C ALA A 78 -9.31 15.99 -1.10
N LYS A 79 -8.04 15.81 -1.49
CA LYS A 79 -7.61 14.79 -2.45
C LYS A 79 -7.76 13.37 -1.90
N GLU A 80 -7.42 13.16 -0.64
CA GLU A 80 -7.48 11.84 0.02
C GLU A 80 -8.90 11.46 0.48
N SER A 81 -9.77 12.43 0.73
CA SER A 81 -11.13 12.21 1.24
C SER A 81 -12.00 11.34 0.32
N GLU A 82 -11.77 11.37 -1.00
CA GLU A 82 -12.51 10.52 -1.95
C GLU A 82 -12.25 9.02 -1.75
N GLU A 83 -11.07 8.64 -1.23
CA GLU A 83 -10.69 7.24 -0.99
C GLU A 83 -11.43 6.64 0.20
N ILE A 84 -11.64 7.42 1.26
CA ILE A 84 -12.38 7.00 2.46
C ILE A 84 -13.90 7.13 2.24
N GLY A 85 -14.34 8.18 1.54
CA GLY A 85 -15.74 8.49 1.30
C GLY A 85 -16.33 9.51 2.29
N TYR A 86 -17.60 9.85 2.10
CA TYR A 86 -18.31 10.89 2.86
C TYR A 86 -19.53 10.35 3.60
N CYS A 87 -19.84 10.91 4.77
CA CYS A 87 -21.02 10.57 5.56
C CYS A 87 -22.10 11.65 5.40
N ILE A 88 -23.31 11.26 4.99
CA ILE A 88 -24.52 12.11 4.82
C ILE A 88 -24.40 13.20 3.73
N VAL A 89 -23.34 14.01 3.74
CA VAL A 89 -23.11 15.13 2.82
C VAL A 89 -21.82 14.89 2.04
N LYS A 90 -21.86 15.10 0.72
CA LYS A 90 -20.70 15.02 -0.19
C LYS A 90 -20.48 16.40 -0.84
N PRO A 91 -19.22 16.84 -1.07
CA PRO A 91 -18.95 18.05 -1.84
C PRO A 91 -19.49 17.94 -3.28
N GLU A 92 -20.16 19.00 -3.72
CA GLU A 92 -20.75 19.10 -5.08
C GLU A 92 -19.70 19.35 -6.16
N ALA A 93 -18.55 19.90 -5.80
CA ALA A 93 -17.44 20.18 -6.69
C ALA A 93 -16.09 20.00 -5.98
N LYS A 94 -15.03 19.77 -6.76
CA LYS A 94 -13.67 19.79 -6.23
C LYS A 94 -13.32 21.20 -5.76
N TRP A 95 -12.86 21.32 -4.52
CA TRP A 95 -12.39 22.60 -3.99
C TRP A 95 -11.07 22.97 -4.66
N VAL A 96 -11.04 24.16 -5.27
CA VAL A 96 -9.84 24.75 -5.87
C VAL A 96 -9.69 26.15 -5.27
N PRO A 97 -8.72 26.38 -4.38
CA PRO A 97 -8.51 27.68 -3.76
C PRO A 97 -8.05 28.72 -4.80
N GLU A 98 -8.52 29.95 -4.66
CA GLU A 98 -8.11 31.09 -5.49
C GLU A 98 -6.73 31.57 -5.04
N ARG A 99 -5.67 31.06 -5.68
CA ARG A 99 -4.29 31.48 -5.39
C ARG A 99 -3.97 32.74 -6.20
N SER A 100 -3.82 33.88 -5.53
CA SER A 100 -3.09 35.02 -6.12
C SER A 100 -1.60 34.69 -6.12
N LEU A 101 -1.12 34.03 -7.18
CA LEU A 101 0.32 33.95 -7.42
C LEU A 101 0.83 35.38 -7.64
N PRO A 102 1.86 35.85 -6.90
CA PRO A 102 2.66 36.96 -7.39
C PRO A 102 3.21 36.56 -8.78
N GLU A 103 2.95 37.40 -9.78
CA GLU A 103 3.63 37.36 -11.08
C GLU A 103 5.12 37.68 -10.87
N ASP A 104 5.88 36.73 -10.34
CA ASP A 104 7.35 36.60 -10.39
C ASP A 104 7.80 35.64 -9.29
N VAL A 105 7.41 34.37 -9.43
CA VAL A 105 8.26 33.29 -8.92
C VAL A 105 8.69 32.52 -10.14
N SER A 106 9.77 33.03 -10.76
CA SER A 106 10.67 32.19 -11.54
C SER A 106 10.79 30.85 -10.83
N HIS A 107 10.65 29.75 -11.57
CA HIS A 107 11.12 28.44 -11.14
C HIS A 107 12.64 28.54 -10.88
N GLU A 108 13.02 29.12 -9.75
CA GLU A 108 14.23 28.75 -9.05
C GLU A 108 13.93 27.34 -8.57
N THR A 109 14.29 26.37 -9.41
CA THR A 109 14.76 25.08 -8.91
C THR A 109 15.83 25.39 -7.89
N LEU A 110 15.41 25.50 -6.63
CA LEU A 110 16.27 25.29 -5.50
C LEU A 110 16.81 23.87 -5.70
N GLU A 111 17.98 23.77 -6.34
CA GLU A 111 18.89 22.65 -6.19
C GLU A 111 19.32 22.65 -4.72
N SER A 112 18.41 22.28 -3.82
CA SER A 112 18.73 21.99 -2.43
C SER A 112 19.23 20.55 -2.41
N GLU A 113 20.49 20.38 -2.03
CA GLU A 113 21.09 19.20 -1.41
C GLU A 113 20.42 17.85 -1.74
N ALA A 114 21.14 17.02 -2.50
CA ALA A 114 20.78 15.64 -2.88
C ALA A 114 19.71 15.01 -1.98
N ASN A 115 18.43 15.10 -2.38
CA ASN A 115 17.33 14.49 -1.65
C ASN A 115 17.65 12.98 -1.52
N PRO A 116 17.90 12.47 -0.30
CA PRO A 116 18.34 11.08 -0.11
C PRO A 116 17.18 10.07 -0.29
N TYR A 117 15.98 10.56 -0.58
CA TYR A 117 14.77 9.77 -0.73
C TYR A 117 14.38 9.58 -2.19
N ILE A 118 13.97 8.36 -2.52
CA ILE A 118 13.21 8.00 -3.71
C ILE A 118 11.74 8.31 -3.41
N ASN A 119 11.13 9.17 -4.21
CA ASN A 119 9.70 9.51 -4.09
C ASN A 119 8.86 8.55 -4.94
N PHE A 120 7.87 7.92 -4.31
CA PHE A 120 6.83 7.11 -4.95
C PHE A 120 5.51 7.87 -4.95
N GLN A 121 4.53 7.42 -5.73
CA GLN A 121 3.19 8.04 -5.72
C GLN A 121 2.52 8.00 -4.33
N THR A 122 2.84 6.99 -3.50
CA THR A 122 2.20 6.73 -2.21
C THR A 122 3.15 6.88 -1.01
N GLY A 123 4.29 7.55 -1.16
CA GLY A 123 5.26 7.74 -0.08
C GLY A 123 6.68 7.95 -0.56
N TYR A 124 7.66 7.78 0.32
CA TYR A 124 9.08 7.96 0.01
C TYR A 124 9.94 7.02 0.86
N LEU A 125 11.04 6.53 0.29
CA LEU A 125 12.02 5.68 0.97
C LEU A 125 13.43 6.07 0.57
N THR A 126 14.39 5.97 1.47
CA THR A 126 15.81 5.97 1.05
C THR A 126 16.12 4.71 0.23
N PRO A 127 17.12 4.73 -0.66
CA PRO A 127 17.56 3.52 -1.37
C PRO A 127 17.88 2.35 -0.43
N HIS A 128 18.45 2.63 0.75
CA HIS A 128 18.75 1.61 1.74
C HIS A 128 17.50 1.00 2.38
N GLN A 129 16.48 1.82 2.68
CA GLN A 129 15.20 1.31 3.18
C GLN A 129 14.50 0.44 2.14
N LEU A 130 14.52 0.84 0.86
CA LEU A 130 13.96 0.05 -0.24
C LEU A 130 14.65 -1.31 -0.35
N GLU A 131 15.99 -1.34 -0.35
CA GLU A 131 16.77 -2.58 -0.38
C GLU A 131 16.41 -3.49 0.79
N LYS A 132 16.40 -2.97 2.02
CA LYS A 132 16.05 -3.76 3.21
C LYS A 132 14.62 -4.26 3.18
N MET A 133 13.67 -3.45 2.71
CA MET A 133 12.28 -3.87 2.54
C MET A 133 12.18 -5.05 1.57
N LEU A 134 12.74 -4.91 0.36
CA LEU A 134 12.69 -5.96 -0.67
C LEU A 134 13.38 -7.26 -0.23
N ASN A 135 14.45 -7.15 0.56
CA ASN A 135 15.16 -8.31 1.12
C ASN A 135 14.35 -9.03 2.23
N ASN A 136 13.41 -8.36 2.89
CA ASN A 136 12.57 -8.98 3.93
C ASN A 136 11.22 -9.50 3.40
N ILE A 137 10.92 -9.32 2.12
CA ILE A 137 9.76 -9.97 1.49
C ILE A 137 10.05 -11.48 1.41
N PRO A 138 9.11 -12.37 1.82
CA PRO A 138 9.29 -13.82 1.80
C PRO A 138 9.15 -14.40 0.38
N LEU A 139 9.81 -13.77 -0.59
CA LEU A 139 9.87 -14.12 -2.00
C LEU A 139 11.30 -13.97 -2.49
N GLU A 140 11.74 -14.85 -3.39
CA GLU A 140 12.93 -14.58 -4.21
C GLU A 140 12.51 -13.74 -5.39
N LEU A 141 12.99 -12.51 -5.48
CA LEU A 141 12.67 -11.58 -6.54
C LEU A 141 13.80 -11.56 -7.56
N THR A 142 13.46 -11.53 -8.85
CA THR A 142 14.40 -11.22 -9.94
C THR A 142 13.69 -10.30 -10.93
N PHE A 143 14.34 -9.21 -11.32
CA PHE A 143 13.81 -8.28 -12.33
C PHE A 143 14.72 -8.26 -13.56
N VAL A 144 14.08 -8.45 -14.71
CA VAL A 144 14.69 -8.38 -16.04
C VAL A 144 14.04 -7.23 -16.78
N ASP A 145 14.82 -6.31 -17.33
CA ASP A 145 14.28 -5.13 -18.01
C ASP A 145 13.73 -5.42 -19.42
N ALA A 146 13.26 -4.36 -20.09
CA ALA A 146 12.71 -4.42 -21.44
C ALA A 146 13.69 -4.95 -22.51
N ASP A 147 15.00 -4.86 -22.25
CA ASP A 147 16.09 -5.32 -23.12
C ASP A 147 16.58 -6.73 -22.75
N ASN A 148 15.82 -7.45 -21.92
CA ASN A 148 16.14 -8.78 -21.41
C ASN A 148 17.39 -8.82 -20.52
N ILE A 149 17.81 -7.69 -19.95
CA ILE A 149 18.96 -7.62 -19.06
C ILE A 149 18.52 -7.82 -17.62
N VAL A 150 19.18 -8.73 -16.92
CA VAL A 150 18.95 -8.94 -15.47
C VAL A 150 19.45 -7.71 -14.72
N ARG A 151 18.55 -6.98 -14.06
CA ARG A 151 18.88 -5.73 -13.34
C ARG A 151 18.96 -5.92 -11.84
N TYR A 152 18.18 -6.84 -11.29
CA TYR A 152 18.04 -6.94 -9.85
C TYR A 152 17.66 -8.36 -9.43
N TYR A 153 18.14 -8.76 -8.26
CA TYR A 153 17.55 -9.83 -7.45
C TYR A 153 17.65 -9.44 -5.97
N ASN A 154 16.73 -9.89 -5.13
CA ASN A 154 16.79 -9.63 -3.69
C ASN A 154 17.68 -10.64 -2.96
N ASP A 155 18.30 -10.22 -1.87
CA ASP A 155 19.04 -11.10 -0.96
C ASP A 155 18.35 -11.14 0.40
N ASN A 156 17.54 -12.18 0.63
CA ASN A 156 16.82 -12.39 1.87
C ASN A 156 17.67 -13.11 2.95
N GLY A 157 18.97 -13.33 2.70
CA GLY A 157 19.85 -14.02 3.64
C GLY A 157 19.59 -15.53 3.78
N GLU A 158 18.65 -16.06 3.00
CA GLU A 158 18.31 -17.49 2.95
C GLU A 158 18.94 -18.16 1.74
N GLU A 159 19.09 -19.49 1.80
CA GLU A 159 19.53 -20.25 0.63
C GLU A 159 18.45 -20.21 -0.47
N LYS A 160 18.81 -19.61 -1.60
CA LYS A 160 17.92 -19.47 -2.76
C LYS A 160 17.64 -20.81 -3.44
N PHE A 161 16.38 -21.07 -3.80
CA PHE A 161 15.94 -22.19 -4.66
C PHE A 161 16.64 -22.18 -6.00
N PHE A 162 16.73 -20.98 -6.59
CA PHE A 162 17.46 -20.75 -7.82
C PHE A 162 18.68 -19.91 -7.51
N LYS A 163 19.85 -20.56 -7.47
CA LYS A 163 21.12 -19.86 -7.20
C LYS A 163 21.29 -18.69 -8.17
N ARG A 164 21.35 -17.48 -7.63
CA ARG A 164 21.74 -16.27 -8.35
C ARG A 164 23.18 -15.95 -7.98
N THR A 165 24.02 -15.77 -8.98
CA THR A 165 25.37 -15.24 -8.79
C THR A 165 25.36 -13.76 -9.10
N SER A 166 26.16 -12.97 -8.39
CA SER A 166 26.34 -11.53 -8.69
C SER A 166 26.73 -11.29 -10.14
N SER A 167 27.41 -12.25 -10.77
CA SER A 167 27.75 -12.24 -12.20
C SER A 167 26.57 -12.30 -13.16
N ALA A 168 25.35 -12.58 -12.69
CA ALA A 168 24.15 -12.54 -13.52
C ALA A 168 23.65 -11.10 -13.77
N ILE A 169 23.91 -10.16 -12.86
CA ILE A 169 23.51 -8.76 -13.02
C ILE A 169 24.20 -8.16 -14.24
N GLY A 170 23.42 -7.49 -15.09
CA GLY A 170 23.89 -6.86 -16.33
C GLY A 170 24.04 -7.82 -17.52
N ARG A 171 23.71 -9.11 -17.36
CA ARG A 171 23.72 -10.08 -18.46
C ARG A 171 22.33 -10.22 -19.07
N ASP A 172 22.31 -10.56 -20.36
CA ASP A 172 21.10 -11.05 -21.03
C ASP A 172 20.63 -12.34 -20.35
N VAL A 173 19.35 -12.38 -19.98
CA VAL A 173 18.68 -13.48 -19.28
C VAL A 173 18.80 -14.82 -19.99
N MET A 174 18.93 -14.83 -21.32
CA MET A 174 19.14 -16.06 -22.09
C MET A 174 20.46 -16.71 -21.69
N ASN A 175 21.50 -15.92 -21.42
CA ASN A 175 22.81 -16.46 -21.00
C ASN A 175 22.86 -16.95 -19.54
N CYS A 176 21.76 -16.81 -18.80
CA CYS A 176 21.60 -17.29 -17.43
C CYS A 176 20.90 -18.66 -17.37
N HIS A 177 20.45 -19.19 -18.51
CA HIS A 177 19.66 -20.42 -18.58
C HIS A 177 20.36 -21.52 -19.39
N PRO A 178 20.20 -22.81 -19.01
CA PRO A 178 20.69 -23.92 -19.82
C PRO A 178 20.04 -23.97 -21.22
N PRO A 179 20.71 -24.51 -22.26
CA PRO A 179 20.17 -24.54 -23.63
C PRO A 179 18.79 -25.18 -23.78
N LYS A 180 18.46 -26.14 -22.92
CA LYS A 180 17.16 -26.84 -22.95
C LYS A 180 15.97 -25.96 -22.54
N SER A 181 16.19 -24.95 -21.69
CA SER A 181 15.12 -24.06 -21.22
C SER A 181 15.01 -22.77 -22.05
N LEU A 182 15.99 -22.47 -22.90
CA LEU A 182 15.98 -21.27 -23.75
C LEU A 182 14.68 -21.10 -24.56
N PRO A 183 14.17 -22.10 -25.30
CA PRO A 183 12.95 -21.89 -26.08
C PRO A 183 11.73 -21.54 -25.23
N ILE A 184 11.68 -22.05 -24.00
CA ILE A 184 10.59 -21.81 -23.04
C ILE A 184 10.70 -20.37 -22.53
N VAL A 185 11.88 -19.95 -22.07
CA VAL A 185 12.13 -18.59 -21.56
C VAL A 185 11.93 -17.54 -22.65
N THR A 186 12.44 -17.79 -23.87
CA THR A 186 12.24 -16.88 -25.00
C THR A 186 10.77 -16.69 -25.34
N LYS A 187 9.99 -17.78 -25.41
CA LYS A 187 8.56 -17.69 -25.68
C LYS A 187 7.83 -16.94 -24.56
N LEU A 188 8.15 -17.26 -23.30
CA LEU A 188 7.55 -16.61 -22.14
C LEU A 188 7.76 -15.09 -22.18
N LEU A 189 8.99 -14.63 -22.38
CA LEU A 189 9.29 -13.19 -22.44
C LEU A 189 8.61 -12.52 -23.64
N ALA A 190 8.50 -13.21 -24.78
CA ALA A 190 7.77 -12.68 -25.94
C ALA A 190 6.26 -12.55 -25.66
N ASP A 191 5.65 -13.56 -25.04
CA ASP A 191 4.22 -13.54 -24.66
C ASP A 191 3.94 -12.41 -23.65
N LEU A 192 4.82 -12.22 -22.65
CA LEU A 192 4.71 -11.13 -21.68
C LEU A 192 4.92 -9.76 -22.31
N LYS A 193 5.97 -9.59 -23.12
CA LYS A 193 6.29 -8.32 -23.79
C LYS A 193 5.20 -7.87 -24.75
N SER A 194 4.62 -8.80 -25.51
CA SER A 194 3.52 -8.52 -26.45
C SER A 194 2.16 -8.27 -25.79
N GLY A 195 1.99 -8.66 -24.51
CA GLY A 195 0.69 -8.62 -23.84
C GLY A 195 -0.22 -9.80 -24.19
N ALA A 196 0.30 -10.84 -24.86
CA ALA A 196 -0.42 -12.10 -25.00
C ALA A 196 -0.67 -12.76 -23.63
N LYS A 197 0.20 -12.47 -22.64
CA LYS A 197 0.03 -12.82 -21.23
C LYS A 197 0.42 -11.65 -20.35
N GLU A 198 -0.32 -11.48 -19.25
CA GLU A 198 0.07 -10.57 -18.17
C GLU A 198 0.95 -11.28 -17.12
N SER A 199 0.73 -12.58 -16.92
CA SER A 199 1.50 -13.41 -16.00
C SER A 199 1.49 -14.88 -16.42
N GLU A 200 2.51 -15.62 -15.99
CA GLU A 200 2.58 -17.09 -16.10
C GLU A 200 3.15 -17.67 -14.80
N SER A 201 2.57 -18.76 -14.32
CA SER A 201 3.00 -19.42 -13.09
C SER A 201 3.23 -20.91 -13.30
N MET A 202 4.24 -21.44 -12.61
CA MET A 202 4.50 -22.88 -12.54
C MET A 202 4.80 -23.28 -11.10
N TRP A 203 4.43 -24.51 -10.73
CA TRP A 203 4.66 -25.03 -9.39
C TRP A 203 5.16 -26.47 -9.44
N PHE A 204 6.05 -26.81 -8.51
CA PHE A 204 6.62 -28.15 -8.41
C PHE A 204 7.16 -28.41 -7.01
N ARG A 205 7.30 -29.68 -6.65
CA ARG A 205 7.93 -30.09 -5.39
C ARG A 205 9.40 -30.42 -5.63
N ALA A 206 10.29 -29.79 -4.88
CA ALA A 206 11.72 -30.04 -4.92
C ALA A 206 12.35 -29.72 -3.56
N MET A 207 13.43 -30.41 -3.21
CA MET A 207 14.19 -30.16 -1.98
C MET A 207 13.33 -30.13 -0.70
N GLY A 208 12.27 -30.96 -0.65
CA GLY A 208 11.35 -31.01 0.49
C GLY A 208 10.36 -29.85 0.60
N LYS A 209 10.32 -28.95 -0.39
CA LYS A 209 9.51 -27.73 -0.39
C LYS A 209 8.52 -27.73 -1.57
N PHE A 210 7.46 -26.93 -1.47
CA PHE A 210 6.49 -26.76 -2.56
C PHE A 210 6.67 -25.37 -3.17
N ILE A 211 7.34 -25.32 -4.32
CA ILE A 211 7.81 -24.07 -4.92
C ILE A 211 6.77 -23.60 -5.94
N LEU A 212 6.37 -22.33 -5.83
CA LEU A 212 5.62 -21.58 -6.84
C LEU A 212 6.54 -20.53 -7.45
N VAL A 213 6.69 -20.56 -8.77
CA VAL A 213 7.41 -19.56 -9.56
C VAL A 213 6.38 -18.80 -10.39
N THR A 214 6.44 -17.47 -10.35
CA THR A 214 5.58 -16.62 -11.18
C THR A 214 6.41 -15.59 -11.93
N TYR A 215 6.08 -15.41 -13.20
CA TYR A 215 6.60 -14.38 -14.08
C TYR A 215 5.47 -13.41 -14.40
N ARG A 216 5.71 -12.12 -14.24
CA ARG A 216 4.71 -11.08 -14.48
C ARG A 216 5.30 -9.94 -15.31
N ALA A 217 4.55 -9.48 -16.31
CA ALA A 217 4.91 -8.29 -17.05
C ALA A 217 4.80 -7.06 -16.13
N VAL A 218 5.86 -6.26 -16.09
CA VAL A 218 5.86 -4.94 -15.45
C VAL A 218 5.63 -3.92 -16.55
N ARG A 219 4.60 -3.10 -16.40
CA ARG A 219 4.20 -2.07 -17.36
C ARG A 219 4.13 -0.71 -16.69
N ASP A 220 4.42 0.33 -17.45
CA ASP A 220 4.24 1.72 -17.04
C ASP A 220 2.75 2.12 -17.13
N ASP A 221 2.40 3.31 -16.65
CA ASP A 221 1.03 3.84 -16.61
C ASP A 221 0.41 3.96 -18.02
N ASP A 222 1.23 4.10 -19.06
CA ASP A 222 0.82 4.14 -20.47
C ASP A 222 0.68 2.73 -21.11
N GLY A 223 0.92 1.67 -20.35
CA GLY A 223 0.88 0.27 -20.78
C GLY A 223 2.17 -0.23 -21.44
N SER A 224 3.20 0.61 -21.56
CA SER A 224 4.50 0.23 -22.13
C SER A 224 5.18 -0.84 -21.26
N TYR A 225 5.78 -1.84 -21.91
CA TYR A 225 6.46 -2.94 -21.22
C TYR A 225 7.82 -2.48 -20.69
N MET A 226 7.98 -2.50 -19.37
CA MET A 226 9.22 -2.12 -18.68
C MET A 226 10.14 -3.31 -18.39
N GLY A 227 9.58 -4.52 -18.33
CA GLY A 227 10.35 -5.72 -17.99
C GLY A 227 9.49 -6.87 -17.45
N THR A 228 10.14 -7.92 -17.00
CA THR A 228 9.52 -9.07 -16.33
C THR A 228 10.02 -9.15 -14.89
N LEU A 229 9.07 -9.22 -13.96
CA LEU A 229 9.33 -9.61 -12.58
C LEU A 229 9.11 -11.12 -12.43
N GLU A 230 10.16 -11.83 -12.04
CA GLU A 230 10.08 -13.20 -11.54
C GLU A 230 10.03 -13.16 -10.02
N TYR A 231 9.10 -13.91 -9.42
CA TYR A 231 9.09 -14.15 -7.98
C TYR A 231 8.83 -15.61 -7.64
N VAL A 232 9.57 -16.12 -6.64
CA VAL A 232 9.55 -17.52 -6.21
C VAL A 232 9.18 -17.60 -4.73
N GLN A 233 8.30 -18.54 -4.37
CA GLN A 233 7.84 -18.74 -3.00
C GLN A 233 7.78 -20.23 -2.64
N ASP A 234 8.16 -20.57 -1.40
CA ASP A 234 7.72 -21.82 -0.77
C ASP A 234 6.30 -21.65 -0.26
N ILE A 235 5.35 -22.29 -0.91
CA ILE A 235 3.93 -22.19 -0.55
C ILE A 235 3.49 -23.29 0.43
N GLN A 236 4.37 -24.23 0.79
CA GLN A 236 4.01 -25.29 1.75
C GLN A 236 3.54 -24.71 3.10
N PRO A 237 4.23 -23.71 3.71
CA PRO A 237 3.77 -23.12 4.97
C PRO A 237 2.41 -22.42 4.87
N ILE A 238 2.03 -21.94 3.68
CA ILE A 238 0.71 -21.33 3.42
C ILE A 238 -0.36 -22.41 3.33
N LEU A 239 -0.06 -23.52 2.67
CA LEU A 239 -0.97 -24.66 2.54
C LEU A 239 -1.19 -25.40 3.86
N ASP A 240 -0.24 -25.31 4.78
CA ASP A 240 -0.32 -25.93 6.11
C ASP A 240 -1.12 -25.08 7.13
N LEU A 241 -1.54 -23.86 6.76
CA LEU A 241 -2.40 -23.05 7.61
C LEU A 241 -3.77 -23.71 7.77
N ASP A 242 -4.24 -23.81 9.02
CA ASP A 242 -5.57 -24.30 9.36
C ASP A 242 -6.25 -23.35 10.35
N GLY A 243 -7.59 -23.28 10.28
CA GLY A 243 -8.40 -22.36 11.07
C GLY A 243 -8.09 -20.88 10.82
N GLU A 244 -8.24 -20.06 11.86
CA GLU A 244 -8.01 -18.61 11.80
C GLU A 244 -7.16 -18.16 12.99
N LYS A 245 -6.16 -17.32 12.74
CA LYS A 245 -5.42 -16.60 13.79
C LYS A 245 -5.75 -15.11 13.70
N ARG A 246 -6.62 -14.62 14.59
CA ARG A 246 -7.06 -13.21 14.65
C ARG A 246 -6.37 -12.37 15.72
N THR A 247 -5.49 -12.97 16.52
CA THR A 247 -4.75 -12.31 17.59
C THR A 247 -3.26 -12.58 17.44
N LEU A 248 -2.46 -11.61 17.88
CA LEU A 248 -1.02 -11.77 18.01
C LEU A 248 -0.71 -12.60 19.27
N SER A 249 0.37 -13.35 19.21
CA SER A 249 0.92 -14.17 20.30
C SER A 249 2.18 -13.54 20.84
#